data_AF-A0A7S1C8J0-F1
#
_entry.id   AF-A0A7S1C8J0-F1
#
_cell.length_a   1.000
_cell.length_b   1.000
_cell.length_c   1.000
_cell.angle_alpha   90.00
_cell.angle_beta   90.00
_cell.angle_gamma   90.00
#
_symmetry.space_group_name_H-M   'P 1'
#
loop_
_entity.id
_entity.type
_entity.pdbx_description
1 polymer ?
#
loop_
_entity_poly.entity_id
_entity_poly.type
_entity_poly.pdbx_seq_one_letter_code
_entity_poly.pdbx_strand_id
1 'polypeptide(L)'
;RQGKRPVITRISGEGAVQGSTRGGERIVIDGTDLGPIFPVSSAFSPKKSPAATYGKDGTGIEANGCEVKVAHERVVCYTSEGTGFGFGWILTIGAQSSAPHFQEFKYQNGTSYAPPLVSSFDVLVPGPDNALSFSTEGAETVVIDGSQFGVVDSAIDAARYFQEDSDIEFHVDPALCTIVVAHTRMHCQTVPGAGKGLEWRVVISGQESTNPVTAYAPPHISDIITDSDFADSDGGESITIVGSNFGPPDGAGPFVDSVTYGVSGIEYRVTDFTVVDHTRIAVVTEP
;
A
#
# COMPACT_ATOMS: atom_id res chain seq x y z
N ARG A 1 -9.04 43.25 -8.05
CA ARG A 1 -9.84 42.38 -7.16
C ARG A 1 -9.09 41.06 -7.05
N GLN A 2 -8.77 40.60 -5.84
CA GLN A 2 -8.05 39.34 -5.62
C GLN A 2 -9.07 38.20 -5.56
N GLY A 3 -8.83 37.09 -6.27
CA GLY A 3 -9.67 35.89 -6.18
C GLY A 3 -9.52 35.21 -4.81
N LYS A 4 -10.42 34.28 -4.48
CA LYS A 4 -10.23 33.41 -3.31
C LYS A 4 -9.06 32.44 -3.58
N ARG A 5 -8.45 31.95 -2.51
CA ARG A 5 -7.42 30.90 -2.58
C ARG A 5 -8.09 29.54 -2.81
N PRO A 6 -7.47 28.64 -3.58
CA PRO A 6 -7.99 27.29 -3.76
C PRO A 6 -8.01 26.55 -2.42
N VAL A 7 -9.02 25.70 -2.22
CA VAL A 7 -9.13 24.84 -1.04
C VAL A 7 -9.27 23.40 -1.54
N ILE A 8 -8.40 22.52 -1.06
CA ILE A 8 -8.50 21.08 -1.30
C ILE A 8 -9.46 20.52 -0.25
N THR A 9 -10.41 19.69 -0.67
CA THR A 9 -11.35 19.02 0.23
C THR A 9 -11.16 17.50 0.21
N ARG A 10 -10.71 16.94 -0.91
CA ARG A 10 -10.46 15.50 -1.02
C ARG A 10 -9.35 15.19 -2.03
N ILE A 11 -8.55 14.18 -1.71
CA ILE A 11 -7.58 13.57 -2.62
C ILE A 11 -7.96 12.10 -2.83
N SER A 12 -7.94 11.66 -4.09
CA SER A 12 -8.24 10.28 -4.49
C SER A 12 -7.50 9.91 -5.77
N GLY A 13 -7.70 8.70 -6.29
CA GLY A 13 -7.02 8.19 -7.49
C GLY A 13 -6.07 7.06 -7.17
N GLU A 14 -5.49 6.47 -8.22
CA GLU A 14 -4.64 5.28 -8.13
C GLU A 14 -3.37 5.56 -7.32
N GLY A 15 -2.74 6.73 -7.53
CA GLY A 15 -1.51 7.11 -6.81
C GLY A 15 -1.74 7.65 -5.41
N ALA A 16 -2.98 7.65 -4.90
CA ALA A 16 -3.29 8.28 -3.62
C ALA A 16 -2.80 7.43 -2.43
N VAL A 17 -2.83 6.11 -2.55
CA VAL A 17 -2.36 5.19 -1.50
C VAL A 17 -1.61 4.05 -2.18
N GLN A 18 -0.43 3.73 -1.66
CA GLN A 18 0.43 2.67 -2.19
C GLN A 18 0.75 2.81 -3.69
N GLY A 19 0.99 4.04 -4.13
CA GLY A 19 1.33 4.31 -5.51
C GLY A 19 2.69 3.75 -5.96
N SER A 20 2.88 3.54 -7.25
CA SER A 20 4.16 3.15 -7.84
C SER A 20 5.24 4.19 -7.58
N THR A 21 6.41 3.74 -7.10
CA THR A 21 7.57 4.60 -6.91
C THR A 21 8.11 5.18 -8.22
N ARG A 22 7.72 4.61 -9.38
CA ARG A 22 8.03 5.12 -10.73
C ARG A 22 7.26 6.39 -11.07
N GLY A 23 6.21 6.73 -10.31
CA GLY A 23 5.31 7.83 -10.61
C GLY A 23 4.40 7.56 -11.81
N GLY A 24 3.72 8.62 -12.28
CA GLY A 24 2.83 8.58 -13.43
C GLY A 24 1.39 8.14 -13.12
N GLU A 25 1.06 7.86 -11.86
CA GLU A 25 -0.27 7.45 -11.46
C GLU A 25 -1.19 8.64 -11.21
N ARG A 26 -2.46 8.44 -11.50
CA ARG A 26 -3.45 9.52 -11.47
C ARG A 26 -3.82 9.92 -10.05
N ILE A 27 -3.77 11.23 -9.79
CA ILE A 27 -4.27 11.90 -8.58
C ILE A 27 -5.44 12.81 -8.96
N VAL A 28 -6.52 12.71 -8.20
CA VAL A 28 -7.71 13.56 -8.31
C VAL A 28 -7.78 14.43 -7.07
N ILE A 29 -7.79 15.73 -7.29
CA ILE A 29 -7.92 16.76 -6.26
C ILE A 29 -9.29 17.41 -6.44
N ASP A 30 -10.20 17.13 -5.51
CA ASP A 30 -11.49 17.82 -5.41
C ASP A 30 -11.38 18.98 -4.42
N GLY A 31 -12.11 20.06 -4.68
CA GLY A 31 -11.99 21.27 -3.88
C GLY A 31 -12.95 22.39 -4.28
N THR A 32 -12.66 23.59 -3.79
CA THR A 32 -13.36 24.81 -4.18
C THR A 32 -12.37 25.86 -4.67
N ASP A 33 -12.86 26.77 -5.51
CA ASP A 33 -12.06 27.87 -6.08
C ASP A 33 -10.87 27.38 -6.93
N LEU A 34 -10.97 26.20 -7.56
CA LEU A 34 -9.87 25.58 -8.33
C LEU A 34 -9.63 26.18 -9.74
N GLY A 35 -10.24 27.33 -10.01
CA GLY A 35 -10.12 28.05 -11.28
C GLY A 35 -10.91 27.43 -12.44
N PRO A 36 -11.07 28.16 -13.56
CA PRO A 36 -11.79 27.67 -14.72
C PRO A 36 -10.98 26.59 -15.47
N ILE A 37 -11.63 25.90 -16.40
CA ILE A 37 -10.93 25.06 -17.39
C ILE A 37 -10.17 26.00 -18.34
N PHE A 38 -8.85 25.86 -18.41
CA PHE A 38 -8.03 26.63 -19.34
C PHE A 38 -7.88 25.86 -20.67
N PRO A 39 -8.21 26.48 -21.82
CA PRO A 39 -7.83 25.89 -23.10
C PRO A 39 -6.30 25.98 -23.27
N VAL A 40 -5.72 24.90 -23.81
CA VAL A 40 -4.28 24.63 -24.01
C VAL A 40 -3.50 25.73 -24.79
N SER A 41 -4.19 26.74 -25.34
CA SER A 41 -3.64 27.79 -26.20
C SER A 41 -3.88 29.22 -25.71
N SER A 42 -4.43 29.45 -24.52
CA SER A 42 -4.66 30.82 -24.06
C SER A 42 -3.35 31.47 -23.57
N ALA A 43 -3.01 32.65 -24.11
CA ALA A 43 -1.93 33.52 -23.62
C ALA A 43 -2.11 33.98 -22.15
N PHE A 44 -3.20 33.55 -21.51
CA PHE A 44 -3.58 33.85 -20.13
C PHE A 44 -3.38 32.67 -19.17
N SER A 45 -2.95 31.50 -19.66
CA SER A 45 -2.48 30.43 -18.77
C SER A 45 -1.12 30.84 -18.22
N PRO A 46 -0.96 31.08 -16.91
CA PRO A 46 0.37 31.17 -16.31
C PRO A 46 1.11 29.90 -16.68
N LYS A 47 2.37 29.99 -17.14
CA LYS A 47 3.15 28.87 -17.70
C LYS A 47 3.28 27.60 -16.81
N LYS A 48 2.69 27.57 -15.61
CA LYS A 48 2.69 26.46 -14.65
C LYS A 48 1.41 26.44 -13.76
N SER A 49 0.22 26.73 -14.30
CA SER A 49 -1.03 26.67 -13.52
C SER A 49 -2.10 25.86 -14.27
N PRO A 50 -2.80 24.91 -13.62
CA PRO A 50 -2.63 24.50 -12.21
C PRO A 50 -1.30 23.77 -11.98
N ALA A 51 -0.74 23.88 -10.78
CA ALA A 51 0.43 23.11 -10.34
C ALA A 51 0.20 22.62 -8.92
N ALA A 52 0.63 21.40 -8.62
CA ALA A 52 0.55 20.85 -7.27
C ALA A 52 1.92 20.37 -6.81
N THR A 53 2.15 20.50 -5.50
CA THR A 53 3.28 19.89 -4.82
C THR A 53 2.79 18.97 -3.72
N TYR A 54 3.60 17.97 -3.39
CA TYR A 54 3.34 17.08 -2.27
C TYR A 54 4.64 16.66 -1.59
N GLY A 55 4.50 16.18 -0.35
CA GLY A 55 5.59 15.77 0.53
C GLY A 55 5.14 15.85 1.98
N LYS A 56 6.05 15.64 2.94
CA LYS A 56 5.72 15.59 4.37
C LYS A 56 4.98 16.85 4.85
N ASP A 57 5.29 18.01 4.29
CA ASP A 57 4.63 19.29 4.59
C ASP A 57 3.81 19.86 3.41
N GLY A 58 3.51 19.03 2.40
CA GLY A 58 2.86 19.48 1.16
C GLY A 58 3.80 20.08 0.12
N THR A 59 5.11 20.02 0.35
CA THR A 59 6.16 20.56 -0.53
C THR A 59 7.27 19.53 -0.77
N GLY A 60 8.15 19.80 -1.74
CA GLY A 60 9.34 18.99 -2.01
C GLY A 60 9.26 18.19 -3.32
N ILE A 61 8.07 17.71 -3.68
CA ILE A 61 7.85 16.97 -4.92
C ILE A 61 6.82 17.72 -5.77
N GLU A 62 7.17 18.06 -7.02
CA GLU A 62 6.22 18.63 -7.98
C GLU A 62 5.41 17.49 -8.63
N ALA A 63 4.09 17.63 -8.70
CA ALA A 63 3.23 16.70 -9.43
C ALA A 63 3.20 17.05 -10.93
N ASN A 64 3.03 16.04 -11.77
CA ASN A 64 3.09 16.16 -13.22
C ASN A 64 1.72 16.42 -13.84
N GLY A 65 1.69 17.16 -14.95
CA GLY A 65 0.53 17.22 -15.85
C GLY A 65 -0.78 17.66 -15.18
N CYS A 66 -0.72 18.58 -14.20
CA CYS A 66 -1.91 19.06 -13.52
C CYS A 66 -2.84 19.81 -14.48
N GLU A 67 -4.11 19.45 -14.49
CA GLU A 67 -5.15 20.06 -15.33
C GLU A 67 -6.49 20.17 -14.61
N VAL A 68 -7.16 21.31 -14.75
CA VAL A 68 -8.55 21.48 -14.29
C VAL A 68 -9.47 20.66 -15.20
N LYS A 69 -10.15 19.66 -14.65
CA LYS A 69 -11.08 18.79 -15.39
C LYS A 69 -12.55 19.18 -15.19
N VAL A 70 -12.88 19.76 -14.03
CA VAL A 70 -14.19 20.37 -13.75
C VAL A 70 -13.93 21.77 -13.23
N ALA A 71 -14.48 22.77 -13.91
CA ALA A 71 -14.26 24.16 -13.57
C ALA A 71 -14.58 24.41 -12.09
N HIS A 72 -13.64 25.04 -11.39
CA HIS A 72 -13.71 25.44 -9.99
C HIS A 72 -13.73 24.31 -8.95
N GLU A 73 -13.80 23.04 -9.38
CA GLU A 73 -14.10 21.92 -8.48
C GLU A 73 -13.09 20.78 -8.52
N ARG A 74 -12.48 20.49 -9.69
CA ARG A 74 -11.61 19.31 -9.84
C ARG A 74 -10.37 19.57 -10.67
N VAL A 75 -9.22 19.20 -10.11
CA VAL A 75 -7.94 19.09 -10.79
C VAL A 75 -7.50 17.62 -10.84
N VAL A 76 -6.92 17.21 -11.96
CA VAL A 76 -6.24 15.92 -12.10
C VAL A 76 -4.76 16.17 -12.33
N CYS A 77 -3.91 15.49 -11.56
CA CYS A 77 -2.46 15.50 -11.70
C CYS A 77 -1.95 14.06 -11.77
N TYR A 78 -0.64 13.90 -11.95
CA TYR A 78 0.05 12.62 -11.92
C TYR A 78 1.21 12.66 -10.92
N THR A 79 1.46 11.55 -10.24
CA THR A 79 2.61 11.43 -9.32
C THR A 79 3.93 11.55 -10.09
N SER A 80 4.96 12.04 -9.41
CA SER A 80 6.36 11.97 -9.85
C SER A 80 7.02 10.69 -9.34
N GLU A 81 8.21 10.41 -9.83
CA GLU A 81 9.08 9.36 -9.28
C GLU A 81 9.46 9.70 -7.83
N GLY A 82 9.43 8.72 -6.92
CA GLY A 82 9.79 8.94 -5.52
C GLY A 82 9.47 7.77 -4.59
N THR A 83 9.71 7.97 -3.29
CA THR A 83 9.50 6.98 -2.21
C THR A 83 8.92 7.65 -0.97
N GLY A 84 8.32 6.85 -0.08
CA GLY A 84 7.82 7.29 1.21
C GLY A 84 6.30 7.48 1.25
N PHE A 85 5.84 8.01 2.39
CA PHE A 85 4.43 8.06 2.74
C PHE A 85 4.08 9.27 3.60
N GLY A 86 2.77 9.49 3.77
CA GLY A 86 2.23 10.53 4.64
C GLY A 86 2.37 11.93 4.04
N PHE A 87 2.11 12.04 2.74
CA PHE A 87 2.26 13.31 2.05
C PHE A 87 1.01 14.17 2.14
N GLY A 88 1.19 15.41 2.57
CA GLY A 88 0.25 16.49 2.32
C GLY A 88 0.38 16.98 0.88
N TRP A 89 -0.61 17.74 0.43
CA TRP A 89 -0.61 18.35 -0.90
C TRP A 89 -0.92 19.84 -0.82
N ILE A 90 -0.27 20.63 -1.68
CA ILE A 90 -0.56 22.05 -1.90
C ILE A 90 -0.87 22.23 -3.38
N LEU A 91 -2.02 22.84 -3.67
CA LEU A 91 -2.44 23.16 -5.03
C LEU A 91 -2.30 24.68 -5.26
N THR A 92 -1.66 25.04 -6.37
CA THR A 92 -1.46 26.42 -6.80
C THR A 92 -2.25 26.71 -8.08
N ILE A 93 -3.16 27.69 -8.00
CA ILE A 93 -3.98 28.18 -9.10
C ILE A 93 -3.75 29.68 -9.26
N GLY A 94 -3.30 30.12 -10.44
CA GLY A 94 -3.15 31.56 -10.73
C GLY A 94 -2.28 32.31 -9.71
N ALA A 95 -1.16 31.70 -9.30
CA ALA A 95 -0.24 32.20 -8.25
C ALA A 95 -0.83 32.28 -6.83
N GLN A 96 -1.94 31.59 -6.56
CA GLN A 96 -2.48 31.40 -5.21
C GLN A 96 -2.39 29.94 -4.80
N SER A 97 -1.77 29.66 -3.67
CA SER A 97 -1.63 28.32 -3.12
C SER A 97 -2.67 28.05 -2.02
N SER A 98 -3.13 26.80 -1.95
CA SER A 98 -3.94 26.30 -0.83
C SER A 98 -3.09 26.18 0.45
N ALA A 99 -3.75 25.93 1.58
CA ALA A 99 -3.07 25.33 2.73
C ALA A 99 -2.67 23.87 2.38
N PRO A 100 -1.66 23.30 3.06
CA PRO A 100 -1.38 21.86 2.97
C PRO A 100 -2.61 21.05 3.38
N HIS A 101 -3.01 20.11 2.54
CA HIS A 101 -4.10 19.17 2.81
C HIS A 101 -3.56 17.77 2.98
N PHE A 102 -3.87 17.14 4.11
CA PHE A 102 -3.55 15.75 4.39
C PHE A 102 -4.83 14.94 4.32
N GLN A 103 -4.91 14.05 3.34
CA GLN A 103 -6.08 13.21 3.19
C GLN A 103 -6.05 12.08 4.23
N GLU A 104 -7.08 12.02 5.05
CA GLU A 104 -7.28 10.90 5.96
C GLU A 104 -7.74 9.66 5.17
N PHE A 105 -7.00 8.56 5.29
CA PHE A 105 -7.34 7.23 4.82
C PHE A 105 -7.49 6.29 6.03
N LYS A 106 -8.13 5.13 5.85
CA LYS A 106 -8.46 4.18 6.93
C LYS A 106 -7.27 3.82 7.84
N TYR A 107 -6.07 3.75 7.28
CA TYR A 107 -4.86 3.28 7.97
C TYR A 107 -3.68 4.27 7.93
N GLN A 108 -3.85 5.46 7.36
CA GLN A 108 -2.78 6.46 7.25
C GLN A 108 -3.33 7.86 7.02
N ASN A 109 -2.53 8.88 7.36
CA ASN A 109 -2.81 10.27 7.02
C ASN A 109 -1.86 10.75 5.90
N GLY A 110 -2.42 11.29 4.82
CA GLY A 110 -1.68 11.70 3.62
C GLY A 110 -1.52 10.58 2.58
N THR A 111 -1.07 10.95 1.39
CA THR A 111 -0.85 9.98 0.30
C THR A 111 0.46 9.20 0.50
N SER A 112 0.62 8.07 -0.19
CA SER A 112 1.83 7.24 -0.09
C SER A 112 2.20 6.54 -1.38
N TYR A 113 3.50 6.31 -1.58
CA TYR A 113 3.97 5.25 -2.47
C TYR A 113 3.85 3.89 -1.78
N ALA A 114 3.90 2.80 -2.53
CA ALA A 114 3.90 1.46 -1.95
C ALA A 114 5.21 1.20 -1.20
N PRO A 115 5.19 0.36 -0.14
CA PRO A 115 6.39 -0.09 0.54
C PRO A 115 7.29 -0.91 -0.40
N PRO A 116 8.60 -1.00 -0.12
CA PRO A 116 9.50 -1.87 -0.87
C PRO A 116 9.08 -3.34 -0.77
N LEU A 117 9.36 -4.12 -1.79
CA LEU A 117 9.17 -5.58 -1.80
C LEU A 117 10.51 -6.22 -2.11
N VAL A 118 10.99 -7.08 -1.23
CA VAL A 118 12.14 -7.95 -1.52
C VAL A 118 11.61 -9.23 -2.15
N SER A 119 12.15 -9.69 -3.27
CA SER A 119 11.65 -10.88 -3.98
C SER A 119 12.66 -12.01 -4.10
N SER A 120 13.93 -11.70 -4.35
CA SER A 120 14.97 -12.71 -4.56
C SER A 120 16.36 -12.16 -4.28
N PHE A 121 17.29 -13.08 -4.04
CA PHE A 121 18.68 -12.78 -3.76
C PHE A 121 19.59 -13.44 -4.78
N ASP A 122 20.63 -12.72 -5.18
CA ASP A 122 21.69 -13.18 -6.07
C ASP A 122 23.05 -12.65 -5.56
N VAL A 123 24.13 -12.97 -6.27
CA VAL A 123 25.51 -12.64 -5.90
C VAL A 123 26.23 -11.98 -7.06
N LEU A 124 27.25 -11.18 -6.75
CA LEU A 124 28.17 -10.66 -7.76
C LEU A 124 29.30 -11.66 -8.02
N VAL A 125 29.85 -11.62 -9.23
CA VAL A 125 31.02 -12.41 -9.63
C VAL A 125 32.22 -11.47 -9.83
N PRO A 126 33.39 -11.73 -9.23
CA PRO A 126 33.70 -12.86 -8.33
C PRO A 126 33.04 -12.70 -6.94
N GLY A 127 32.69 -13.82 -6.32
CA GLY A 127 31.96 -13.86 -5.06
C GLY A 127 31.62 -15.30 -4.67
N PRO A 128 30.68 -15.51 -3.72
CA PRO A 128 30.21 -16.83 -3.33
C PRO A 128 29.48 -17.54 -4.50
N ASP A 129 29.33 -18.85 -4.39
CA ASP A 129 28.66 -19.65 -5.44
C ASP A 129 27.18 -19.27 -5.63
N ASN A 130 26.51 -18.85 -4.56
CA ASN A 130 25.12 -18.40 -4.55
C ASN A 130 24.79 -17.61 -3.27
N ALA A 131 23.59 -17.04 -3.22
CA ALA A 131 23.12 -16.23 -2.08
C ALA A 131 22.87 -17.01 -0.77
N LEU A 132 23.22 -18.29 -0.71
CA LEU A 132 23.16 -19.12 0.50
C LEU A 132 24.54 -19.48 1.05
N SER A 133 25.62 -19.06 0.39
CA SER A 133 26.99 -19.47 0.71
C SER A 133 27.92 -18.29 1.00
N PHE A 134 27.39 -17.24 1.62
CA PHE A 134 28.20 -16.09 2.04
C PHE A 134 29.20 -16.47 3.15
N SER A 135 30.39 -15.87 3.12
CA SER A 135 31.43 -15.98 4.14
C SER A 135 30.95 -15.44 5.49
N THR A 136 31.31 -16.16 6.55
CA THR A 136 31.02 -15.70 7.93
C THR A 136 31.82 -14.46 8.33
N GLU A 137 32.84 -14.09 7.56
CA GLU A 137 33.57 -12.83 7.72
C GLU A 137 32.76 -11.61 7.24
N GLY A 138 31.69 -11.81 6.46
CA GLY A 138 30.89 -10.73 5.89
C GLY A 138 31.59 -9.99 4.74
N ALA A 139 31.19 -8.74 4.51
CA ALA A 139 31.68 -7.83 3.47
C ALA A 139 31.42 -8.27 2.01
N GLU A 140 30.69 -9.36 1.81
CA GLU A 140 30.28 -9.81 0.49
C GLU A 140 29.01 -9.10 0.05
N THR A 141 28.89 -8.83 -1.25
CA THR A 141 27.74 -8.11 -1.80
C THR A 141 26.60 -9.08 -2.09
N VAL A 142 25.47 -8.90 -1.40
CA VAL A 142 24.19 -9.49 -1.79
C VAL A 142 23.52 -8.60 -2.82
N VAL A 143 23.07 -9.20 -3.91
CA VAL A 143 22.17 -8.56 -4.88
C VAL A 143 20.74 -8.84 -4.43
N ILE A 144 19.97 -7.78 -4.17
CA ILE A 144 18.59 -7.87 -3.72
C ILE A 144 17.71 -7.37 -4.86
N ASP A 145 16.92 -8.29 -5.42
CA ASP A 145 15.90 -8.01 -6.43
C ASP A 145 14.54 -7.83 -5.77
N GLY A 146 13.70 -7.00 -6.37
CA GLY A 146 12.41 -6.65 -5.82
C GLY A 146 11.66 -5.59 -6.60
N SER A 147 10.83 -4.83 -5.88
CA SER A 147 10.12 -3.68 -6.44
C SER A 147 10.03 -2.55 -5.42
N GLN A 148 9.70 -1.35 -5.91
CA GLN A 148 9.43 -0.18 -5.08
C GLN A 148 10.64 0.32 -4.27
N PHE A 149 11.87 0.06 -4.72
CA PHE A 149 13.07 0.55 -4.05
C PHE A 149 13.34 2.05 -4.24
N GLY A 150 12.72 2.69 -5.24
CA GLY A 150 13.04 4.08 -5.60
C GLY A 150 14.35 4.20 -6.39
N VAL A 151 14.95 5.40 -6.37
CA VAL A 151 16.14 5.74 -7.17
C VAL A 151 17.25 6.43 -6.38
N VAL A 152 17.05 6.67 -5.08
CA VAL A 152 17.96 7.47 -4.25
C VAL A 152 18.51 6.62 -3.12
N ASP A 153 19.83 6.42 -3.08
CA ASP A 153 20.50 5.60 -2.05
C ASP A 153 20.28 6.15 -0.64
N SER A 154 20.30 7.48 -0.48
CA SER A 154 20.06 8.12 0.81
C SER A 154 18.61 7.99 1.31
N ALA A 155 17.72 7.38 0.53
CA ALA A 155 16.39 7.02 0.97
C ALA A 155 16.35 5.68 1.71
N ILE A 156 17.43 4.90 1.69
CA ILE A 156 17.56 3.65 2.46
C ILE A 156 17.89 4.03 3.91
N ASP A 157 16.93 3.81 4.81
CA ASP A 157 17.07 4.17 6.23
C ASP A 157 17.73 3.04 7.04
N ALA A 158 17.47 1.79 6.68
CA ALA A 158 17.99 0.61 7.35
C ALA A 158 17.96 -0.62 6.43
N ALA A 159 18.90 -1.53 6.64
CA ALA A 159 18.85 -2.89 6.11
C ALA A 159 19.25 -3.86 7.22
N ARG A 160 18.46 -4.93 7.39
CA ARG A 160 18.73 -5.97 8.37
C ARG A 160 18.41 -7.34 7.81
N TYR A 161 19.04 -8.36 8.35
CA TYR A 161 18.65 -9.73 8.09
C TYR A 161 18.69 -10.58 9.36
N PHE A 162 17.80 -11.56 9.45
CA PHE A 162 17.60 -12.35 10.67
C PHE A 162 17.10 -13.75 10.32
N GLN A 163 17.20 -14.67 11.26
CA GLN A 163 16.57 -15.98 11.12
C GLN A 163 15.17 -15.95 11.73
N GLU A 164 14.17 -16.49 11.03
CA GLU A 164 12.82 -16.64 11.57
C GLU A 164 12.88 -17.42 12.91
N ASP A 165 12.11 -16.99 13.91
CA ASP A 165 12.12 -17.51 15.29
C ASP A 165 13.44 -17.38 16.08
N SER A 166 14.35 -16.50 15.65
CA SER A 166 15.58 -16.17 16.37
C SER A 166 15.58 -14.73 16.88
N ASP A 167 16.17 -14.50 18.06
CA ASP A 167 16.45 -13.16 18.59
C ASP A 167 17.69 -12.50 17.94
N ILE A 168 18.34 -13.18 16.99
CA ILE A 168 19.57 -12.70 16.35
C ILE A 168 19.22 -11.94 15.07
N GLU A 169 19.47 -10.63 15.08
CA GLU A 169 19.43 -9.76 13.91
C GLU A 169 20.82 -9.25 13.54
N PHE A 170 21.07 -9.16 12.24
CA PHE A 170 22.27 -8.58 11.64
C PHE A 170 21.90 -7.24 11.02
N HIS A 171 22.44 -6.15 11.56
CA HIS A 171 22.20 -4.80 11.05
C HIS A 171 23.30 -4.39 10.08
N VAL A 172 22.91 -4.00 8.88
CA VAL A 172 23.80 -3.47 7.84
C VAL A 172 23.83 -1.96 7.93
N ASP A 173 25.01 -1.36 7.78
CA ASP A 173 25.14 0.09 7.60
C ASP A 173 24.46 0.49 6.28
N PRO A 174 23.43 1.36 6.28
CA PRO A 174 22.75 1.79 5.06
C PRO A 174 23.69 2.41 4.01
N ALA A 175 24.82 2.97 4.43
CA ALA A 175 25.83 3.50 3.51
C ALA A 175 26.52 2.41 2.65
N LEU A 176 26.39 1.15 3.04
CA LEU A 176 26.87 -0.02 2.29
C LEU A 176 25.78 -0.62 1.40
N CYS A 177 24.62 0.04 1.29
CA CYS A 177 23.54 -0.32 0.37
C CYS A 177 23.44 0.72 -0.76
N THR A 178 23.20 0.25 -1.99
CA THR A 178 23.05 1.12 -3.18
C THR A 178 21.97 0.58 -4.11
N ILE A 179 21.12 1.44 -4.65
CA ILE A 179 20.12 1.11 -5.66
C ILE A 179 20.80 1.12 -7.03
N VAL A 180 21.02 -0.06 -7.59
CA VAL A 180 21.76 -0.22 -8.85
C VAL A 180 20.85 -0.26 -10.08
N VAL A 181 19.58 -0.64 -9.91
CA VAL A 181 18.54 -0.52 -10.95
C VAL A 181 17.32 0.14 -10.32
N ALA A 182 16.96 1.29 -10.86
CA ALA A 182 15.81 2.09 -10.43
C ALA A 182 14.59 1.20 -10.13
N HIS A 183 14.11 1.32 -8.90
CA HIS A 183 12.95 0.65 -8.31
C HIS A 183 13.05 -0.86 -8.08
N THR A 184 14.01 -1.58 -8.65
CA THR A 184 13.92 -3.04 -8.73
C THR A 184 15.14 -3.80 -8.24
N ARG A 185 16.31 -3.16 -8.12
CA ARG A 185 17.51 -3.85 -7.65
C ARG A 185 18.38 -2.96 -6.80
N MET A 186 18.83 -3.50 -5.68
CA MET A 186 19.86 -2.89 -4.84
C MET A 186 20.95 -3.90 -4.47
N HIS A 187 22.12 -3.40 -4.11
CA HIS A 187 23.21 -4.16 -3.53
C HIS A 187 23.36 -3.74 -2.07
N CYS A 188 23.62 -4.70 -1.18
CA CYS A 188 24.02 -4.44 0.20
C CYS A 188 25.21 -5.33 0.56
N GLN A 189 26.08 -4.90 1.48
CA GLN A 189 27.14 -5.76 2.01
C GLN A 189 26.68 -6.52 3.25
N THR A 190 26.97 -7.82 3.30
CA THR A 190 26.76 -8.64 4.49
C THR A 190 27.68 -8.18 5.63
N VAL A 191 27.27 -8.42 6.87
CA VAL A 191 28.10 -8.20 8.06
C VAL A 191 28.63 -9.53 8.60
N PRO A 192 29.71 -9.53 9.40
CA PRO A 192 30.20 -10.75 10.04
C PRO A 192 29.08 -11.46 10.81
N GLY A 193 28.92 -12.76 10.59
CA GLY A 193 27.80 -13.52 11.13
C GLY A 193 27.80 -14.98 10.72
N ALA A 194 26.86 -15.75 11.26
CA ALA A 194 26.64 -17.14 10.89
C ALA A 194 25.16 -17.50 11.03
N GLY A 195 24.67 -18.40 10.19
CA GLY A 195 23.26 -18.82 10.20
C GLY A 195 22.86 -19.42 8.85
N LYS A 196 21.61 -19.88 8.76
CA LYS A 196 21.00 -20.37 7.51
C LYS A 196 19.55 -19.88 7.44
N GLY A 197 19.03 -19.66 6.23
CA GLY A 197 17.66 -19.17 6.05
C GLY A 197 17.47 -17.78 6.64
N LEU A 198 18.38 -16.85 6.30
CA LEU A 198 18.33 -15.48 6.76
C LEU A 198 17.38 -14.67 5.86
N GLU A 199 16.38 -14.06 6.47
CA GLU A 199 15.40 -13.18 5.84
C GLU A 199 15.90 -11.74 5.86
N TRP A 200 15.81 -11.03 4.73
CA TRP A 200 16.15 -9.60 4.67
C TRP A 200 14.93 -8.70 4.83
N ARG A 201 15.12 -7.58 5.54
CA ARG A 201 14.21 -6.45 5.59
C ARG A 201 14.98 -5.17 5.27
N VAL A 202 14.44 -4.37 4.37
CA VAL A 202 14.97 -3.03 4.04
C VAL A 202 13.92 -1.98 4.37
N VAL A 203 14.34 -0.85 4.93
CA VAL A 203 13.48 0.29 5.21
C VAL A 203 13.86 1.42 4.27
N ILE A 204 12.90 1.89 3.47
CA ILE A 204 13.12 2.97 2.50
C ILE A 204 12.10 4.09 2.73
N SER A 205 12.59 5.29 3.04
CA SER A 205 11.77 6.47 3.36
C SER A 205 10.71 6.21 4.43
N GLY A 206 11.11 5.47 5.47
CA GLY A 206 10.32 5.04 6.62
C GLY A 206 9.34 3.90 6.33
N GLN A 207 9.41 3.26 5.16
CA GLN A 207 8.58 2.11 4.81
C GLN A 207 9.41 0.83 4.84
N GLU A 208 9.05 -0.08 5.74
CA GLU A 208 9.69 -1.40 5.79
C GLU A 208 9.23 -2.29 4.65
N SER A 209 10.14 -3.11 4.12
CA SER A 209 9.85 -4.00 3.02
C SER A 209 8.95 -5.14 3.44
N THR A 210 8.07 -5.54 2.55
CA THR A 210 7.38 -6.82 2.64
C THR A 210 8.16 -7.90 1.91
N ASN A 211 7.90 -9.15 2.29
CA ASN A 211 8.35 -10.32 1.55
C ASN A 211 7.17 -10.85 0.73
N PRO A 212 7.42 -11.57 -0.37
CA PRO A 212 6.35 -12.07 -1.19
C PRO A 212 5.66 -13.18 -0.38
N VAL A 213 4.42 -12.91 0.01
CA VAL A 213 3.54 -13.89 0.63
C VAL A 213 2.44 -14.26 -0.36
N THR A 214 2.01 -15.51 -0.33
CA THR A 214 0.85 -15.96 -1.11
C THR A 214 -0.34 -16.07 -0.17
N ALA A 215 -1.53 -15.65 -0.61
CA ALA A 215 -2.76 -15.84 0.14
C ALA A 215 -3.84 -16.45 -0.76
N TYR A 216 -4.72 -17.26 -0.18
CA TYR A 216 -6.00 -17.58 -0.82
C TYR A 216 -6.89 -16.34 -0.83
N ALA A 217 -7.83 -16.28 -1.78
CA ALA A 217 -8.78 -15.16 -1.87
C ALA A 217 -9.65 -15.07 -0.59
N PRO A 218 -10.08 -13.86 -0.17
CA PRO A 218 -10.93 -13.71 1.00
C PRO A 218 -12.29 -14.40 0.82
N PRO A 219 -12.96 -14.84 1.91
CA PRO A 219 -14.30 -15.41 1.84
C PRO A 219 -15.30 -14.39 1.29
N HIS A 220 -16.15 -14.83 0.37
CA HIS A 220 -17.19 -14.00 -0.23
C HIS A 220 -18.54 -14.69 -0.12
N ILE A 221 -19.51 -14.05 0.53
CA ILE A 221 -20.89 -14.52 0.63
C ILE A 221 -21.66 -14.02 -0.58
N SER A 222 -22.27 -14.92 -1.34
CA SER A 222 -23.10 -14.60 -2.50
C SER A 222 -24.58 -14.71 -2.21
N ASP A 223 -24.97 -15.59 -1.30
CA ASP A 223 -26.37 -15.83 -0.99
C ASP A 223 -26.54 -16.38 0.43
N ILE A 224 -27.76 -16.23 0.95
CA ILE A 224 -28.17 -16.80 2.22
C ILE A 224 -29.47 -17.56 1.96
N ILE A 225 -29.40 -18.88 2.09
CA ILE A 225 -30.55 -19.76 1.89
C ILE A 225 -31.18 -20.06 3.25
N THR A 226 -32.46 -19.73 3.37
CA THR A 226 -33.30 -20.00 4.54
C THR A 226 -34.53 -20.80 4.12
N ASP A 227 -35.10 -21.58 5.04
CA ASP A 227 -36.35 -22.32 4.81
C ASP A 227 -37.61 -21.44 4.95
N SER A 228 -37.47 -20.24 5.52
CA SER A 228 -38.55 -19.26 5.71
C SER A 228 -38.13 -17.85 5.26
N ASP A 229 -39.11 -17.05 4.83
CA ASP A 229 -38.92 -15.64 4.48
C ASP A 229 -38.66 -14.74 5.71
N PHE A 230 -38.91 -15.26 6.91
CA PHE A 230 -38.75 -14.56 8.19
C PHE A 230 -38.07 -15.49 9.21
N ALA A 231 -37.04 -14.99 9.89
CA ALA A 231 -36.44 -15.67 11.04
C ALA A 231 -37.25 -15.40 12.31
N ASP A 232 -37.39 -16.40 13.18
CA ASP A 232 -38.00 -16.27 14.50
C ASP A 232 -37.09 -15.43 15.41
N SER A 233 -37.70 -14.59 16.24
CA SER A 233 -36.97 -13.86 17.29
C SER A 233 -36.44 -14.77 18.38
N ASP A 234 -36.97 -15.99 18.50
CA ASP A 234 -36.48 -17.00 19.43
C ASP A 234 -35.28 -17.80 18.86
N GLY A 235 -34.88 -17.55 17.60
CA GLY A 235 -33.79 -18.25 16.92
C GLY A 235 -34.06 -19.73 16.64
N GLY A 236 -33.02 -20.48 16.24
CA GLY A 236 -33.08 -21.91 15.97
C GLY A 236 -33.31 -22.31 14.51
N GLU A 237 -33.36 -21.36 13.58
CA GLU A 237 -33.43 -21.63 12.15
C GLU A 237 -32.11 -22.15 11.61
N SER A 238 -32.19 -23.18 10.75
CA SER A 238 -31.05 -23.58 9.95
C SER A 238 -30.92 -22.66 8.74
N ILE A 239 -29.77 -22.02 8.63
CA ILE A 239 -29.41 -21.13 7.53
C ILE A 239 -28.20 -21.73 6.82
N THR A 240 -28.22 -21.72 5.48
CA THR A 240 -27.04 -22.02 4.68
C THR A 240 -26.49 -20.74 4.06
N ILE A 241 -25.30 -20.34 4.50
CA ILE A 241 -24.54 -19.28 3.85
C ILE A 241 -23.85 -19.87 2.62
N VAL A 242 -24.12 -19.32 1.45
CA VAL A 242 -23.53 -19.74 0.18
C VAL A 242 -22.56 -18.66 -0.31
N GLY A 243 -21.42 -19.11 -0.81
CA GLY A 243 -20.36 -18.20 -1.21
C GLY A 243 -19.17 -18.90 -1.85
N SER A 244 -17.99 -18.34 -1.63
CA SER A 244 -16.71 -18.87 -2.12
C SER A 244 -15.60 -18.59 -1.13
N ASN A 245 -14.51 -19.36 -1.23
CA ASN A 245 -13.29 -19.25 -0.43
C ASN A 245 -13.50 -19.45 1.10
N PHE A 246 -14.47 -20.27 1.52
CA PHE A 246 -14.66 -20.61 2.94
C PHE A 246 -13.63 -21.62 3.49
N GLY A 247 -12.78 -22.16 2.60
CA GLY A 247 -11.78 -23.16 2.95
C GLY A 247 -12.36 -24.56 3.08
N PRO A 248 -11.51 -25.60 3.12
CA PRO A 248 -11.95 -26.97 3.31
C PRO A 248 -12.49 -27.18 4.74
N PRO A 249 -13.48 -28.08 4.90
CA PRO A 249 -14.05 -28.42 6.21
C PRO A 249 -13.10 -29.27 7.06
N ASP A 250 -12.19 -30.01 6.40
CA ASP A 250 -11.33 -31.01 7.01
C ASP A 250 -9.83 -30.76 6.71
N GLY A 251 -8.97 -31.54 7.37
CA GLY A 251 -7.53 -31.53 7.17
C GLY A 251 -6.83 -30.43 7.96
N ALA A 252 -6.39 -29.38 7.28
CA ALA A 252 -5.79 -28.21 7.91
C ALA A 252 -6.83 -27.14 8.33
N GLY A 253 -8.11 -27.35 8.00
CA GLY A 253 -9.24 -26.53 8.45
C GLY A 253 -9.97 -27.11 9.68
N PRO A 254 -11.12 -26.54 10.07
CA PRO A 254 -11.80 -25.41 9.45
C PRO A 254 -11.08 -24.07 9.70
N PHE A 255 -11.09 -23.20 8.68
CA PHE A 255 -10.40 -21.89 8.69
C PHE A 255 -11.33 -20.70 8.95
N VAL A 256 -12.64 -20.94 9.08
CA VAL A 256 -13.60 -19.88 9.42
C VAL A 256 -13.61 -19.73 10.94
N ASP A 257 -13.17 -18.58 11.44
CA ASP A 257 -13.06 -18.31 12.88
C ASP A 257 -14.40 -17.94 13.54
N SER A 258 -15.29 -17.29 12.79
CA SER A 258 -16.59 -16.84 13.29
C SER A 258 -17.56 -16.51 12.17
N VAL A 259 -18.85 -16.67 12.46
CA VAL A 259 -19.95 -16.13 11.67
C VAL A 259 -20.71 -15.10 12.51
N THR A 260 -20.96 -13.92 11.94
CA THR A 260 -21.73 -12.84 12.59
C THR A 260 -22.83 -12.32 11.68
N TYR A 261 -23.91 -11.82 12.26
CA TYR A 261 -25.07 -11.28 11.53
C TYR A 261 -25.70 -10.10 12.29
N GLY A 262 -26.57 -9.36 11.61
CA GLY A 262 -27.24 -8.15 12.10
C GLY A 262 -27.22 -7.02 11.09
N VAL A 263 -27.73 -5.84 11.46
CA VAL A 263 -27.89 -4.70 10.53
C VAL A 263 -26.56 -4.21 9.97
N SER A 264 -25.51 -4.24 10.78
CA SER A 264 -24.12 -3.94 10.39
C SER A 264 -23.25 -5.19 10.24
N GLY A 265 -23.83 -6.38 10.44
CA GLY A 265 -23.18 -7.68 10.25
C GLY A 265 -22.28 -8.13 11.40
N ILE A 266 -22.37 -7.47 12.58
CA ILE A 266 -21.49 -7.75 13.73
C ILE A 266 -22.25 -7.88 15.06
N GLU A 267 -23.56 -7.63 15.08
CA GLU A 267 -24.35 -7.54 16.29
C GLU A 267 -24.51 -8.88 17.01
N TYR A 268 -24.70 -9.95 16.23
CA TYR A 268 -24.93 -11.29 16.73
C TYR A 268 -23.82 -12.20 16.22
N ARG A 269 -23.22 -12.97 17.14
CA ARG A 269 -22.21 -13.98 16.80
C ARG A 269 -22.85 -15.35 16.93
N VAL A 270 -22.81 -16.11 15.84
CA VAL A 270 -23.25 -17.50 15.82
C VAL A 270 -22.38 -18.31 16.77
N THR A 271 -23.00 -19.12 17.64
CA THR A 271 -22.27 -19.99 18.57
C THR A 271 -21.93 -21.35 17.95
N ASP A 272 -22.78 -21.84 17.04
CA ASP A 272 -22.60 -23.10 16.34
C ASP A 272 -22.79 -22.96 14.83
N PHE A 273 -21.72 -23.23 14.08
CA PHE A 273 -21.75 -23.33 12.63
C PHE A 273 -20.78 -24.42 12.15
N THR A 274 -21.06 -24.97 10.98
CA THR A 274 -20.22 -25.95 10.32
C THR A 274 -19.85 -25.47 8.93
N VAL A 275 -18.55 -25.35 8.65
CA VAL A 275 -18.07 -25.22 7.26
C VAL A 275 -18.35 -26.56 6.59
N VAL A 276 -19.18 -26.56 5.55
CA VAL A 276 -19.56 -27.80 4.85
C VAL A 276 -18.60 -28.08 3.70
N ASP A 277 -18.22 -27.03 2.96
CA ASP A 277 -17.23 -27.06 1.89
C ASP A 277 -16.72 -25.63 1.61
N HIS A 278 -15.90 -25.49 0.57
CA HIS A 278 -15.33 -24.21 0.15
C HIS A 278 -16.35 -23.11 -0.19
N THR A 279 -17.64 -23.47 -0.33
CA THR A 279 -18.73 -22.61 -0.80
C THR A 279 -19.94 -22.57 0.13
N ARG A 280 -20.00 -23.40 1.18
CA ARG A 280 -21.17 -23.48 2.07
C ARG A 280 -20.80 -23.53 3.54
N ILE A 281 -21.49 -22.73 4.34
CA ILE A 281 -21.47 -22.80 5.80
C ILE A 281 -22.90 -23.02 6.28
N ALA A 282 -23.11 -24.07 7.09
CA ALA A 282 -24.36 -24.32 7.78
C ALA A 282 -24.34 -23.62 9.15
N VAL A 283 -25.38 -22.86 9.44
CA VAL A 283 -25.52 -22.01 10.63
C VAL A 283 -26.84 -22.33 11.30
N VAL A 284 -26.87 -22.26 12.63
CA VAL A 284 -28.11 -22.20 13.40
C VAL A 284 -28.19 -20.80 14.04
N THR A 285 -29.30 -20.08 13.82
CA THR A 285 -29.51 -18.75 14.43
C THR A 285 -29.70 -18.85 15.93
N GLU A 286 -29.27 -17.82 16.65
CA GLU A 286 -29.45 -17.71 18.10
C GLU A 286 -30.63 -16.75 18.43
N PRO A 287 -31.27 -16.91 19.62
CA PRO A 287 -32.24 -15.95 20.15
C PRO A 287 -31.66 -14.55 20.41
#